data_AF-A0AB35NHT5-F1
#
_entry.id   AF-A0AB35NHT5-F1
#
_cell.length_a   1.000
_cell.length_b   1.000
_cell.length_c   1.000
_cell.angle_alpha   90.00
_cell.angle_beta   90.00
_cell.angle_gamma   90.00
#
_symmetry.space_group_name_H-M   'P 1'
#
loop_
_entity.id
_entity.type
_entity.pdbx_description
1 polymer ?
#
loop_
_entity_poly.entity_id
_entity_poly.type
_entity_poly.pdbx_seq_one_letter_code
_entity_poly.pdbx_strand_id
1 'polypeptide(L)'
;MLSQLPPVNIDLIVSEIEALLSAEHFDPQEISCLLSNLDSTIADLAVAAKSDPLAVEQLQTLNHWFDKTRQHILSEHTKVVTNLKELHTGRKASHNYRQNT
;
A
#
# COMPACT_ATOMS: atom_id res chain seq x y z
N MET A 1 -15.27 -8.40 -34.03
CA MET A 1 -14.38 -7.26 -33.74
C MET A 1 -13.89 -7.42 -32.33
N LEU A 2 -12.60 -7.70 -32.15
CA LEU A 2 -11.99 -7.81 -30.82
C LEU A 2 -11.90 -6.40 -30.26
N SER A 3 -12.78 -6.08 -29.32
CA SER A 3 -12.68 -4.86 -28.53
C SER A 3 -11.36 -4.92 -27.78
N GLN A 4 -10.34 -4.22 -28.25
CA GLN A 4 -9.13 -3.97 -27.46
C GLN A 4 -9.59 -3.15 -26.26
N LEU A 5 -9.64 -3.78 -25.09
CA LEU A 5 -9.72 -3.04 -23.84
C LEU A 5 -8.59 -2.01 -23.89
N PRO A 6 -8.85 -0.72 -23.56
CA PRO A 6 -7.76 0.23 -23.42
C PRO A 6 -6.75 -0.39 -22.44
N PRO A 7 -5.44 -0.29 -22.70
CA PRO A 7 -4.46 -0.76 -21.73
C PRO A 7 -4.62 0.11 -20.50
N VAL A 8 -5.41 -0.35 -19.53
CA VAL A 8 -5.41 0.27 -18.21
C VAL A 8 -3.99 0.06 -17.72
N ASN A 9 -3.25 1.17 -17.62
CA ASN A 9 -1.86 1.13 -17.22
C ASN A 9 -1.84 0.95 -15.71
N ILE A 10 -2.01 -0.30 -15.29
CA ILE A 10 -1.89 -0.75 -13.90
C ILE A 10 -0.60 -0.21 -13.30
N ASP A 11 0.49 -0.24 -14.05
CA ASP A 11 1.80 0.25 -13.61
C ASP A 11 1.75 1.76 -13.33
N LEU A 12 0.98 2.53 -14.10
CA LEU A 12 0.76 3.96 -13.83
C LEU A 12 -0.03 4.17 -12.53
N ILE A 13 -1.15 3.48 -12.35
CA ILE A 13 -1.98 3.60 -11.13
C ILE A 13 -1.17 3.20 -9.89
N VAL A 14 -0.43 2.09 -9.98
CA VAL A 14 0.47 1.61 -8.93
C VAL A 14 1.55 2.64 -8.64
N SER A 15 2.20 3.18 -9.66
CA SER A 15 3.25 4.19 -9.49
C SER A 15 2.72 5.49 -8.87
N GLU A 16 1.50 5.91 -9.20
CA GLU A 16 0.86 7.08 -8.58
C GLU A 16 0.55 6.83 -7.10
N ILE A 17 0.05 5.65 -6.76
CA ILE A 17 -0.18 5.25 -5.37
C ILE A 17 1.14 5.21 -4.58
N GLU A 18 2.19 4.63 -5.14
CA GLU A 18 3.51 4.58 -4.50
C GLU A 18 4.12 5.97 -4.29
N ALA A 19 3.96 6.87 -5.26
CA ALA A 19 4.43 8.24 -5.17
C ALA A 19 3.73 9.00 -4.03
N LEU A 20 2.41 8.84 -3.90
CA LEU A 20 1.65 9.46 -2.81
C LEU A 20 1.99 8.87 -1.45
N LEU A 21 2.15 7.54 -1.35
CA LEU A 21 2.57 6.89 -0.11
C LEU A 21 3.99 7.29 0.32
N SER A 22 4.83 7.70 -0.63
CA SER A 22 6.20 8.18 -0.38
C SER A 22 6.26 9.69 -0.11
N ALA A 23 5.16 10.42 -0.27
CA ALA A 23 5.12 11.85 -0.03
C ALA A 23 5.17 12.14 1.48
N GLU A 24 5.91 13.18 1.87
CA GLU A 24 5.99 13.64 3.27
C GLU A 24 4.61 14.06 3.82
N HIS A 25 3.74 14.52 2.93
CA HIS A 25 2.35 14.82 3.20
C HIS A 25 1.51 14.17 2.10
N PHE A 26 0.59 13.29 2.48
CA PHE A 26 -0.36 12.69 1.54
C PHE A 26 -1.78 13.10 1.91
N ASP A 27 -2.63 13.32 0.90
CA ASP A 27 -4.06 13.52 1.09
C ASP A 27 -4.77 12.14 1.08
N PRO A 28 -5.43 11.72 2.18
CA PRO A 28 -6.20 10.49 2.21
C PRO A 28 -7.30 10.42 1.14
N GLN A 29 -7.84 11.56 0.69
CA GLN A 29 -8.87 11.61 -0.35
C GLN A 29 -8.30 11.24 -1.72
N GLU A 30 -7.09 11.68 -2.02
CA GLU A 30 -6.39 11.38 -3.27
C GLU A 30 -6.06 9.88 -3.37
N ILE A 31 -5.55 9.30 -2.28
CA ILE A 31 -5.32 7.84 -2.18
C ILE A 31 -6.63 7.08 -2.31
N SER A 32 -7.70 7.53 -1.63
CA SER A 32 -9.01 6.88 -1.72
C SER A 32 -9.58 6.89 -3.15
N CYS A 33 -9.36 7.97 -3.90
CA CYS A 33 -9.78 8.09 -5.29
C CYS A 33 -9.03 7.08 -6.18
N LEU A 34 -7.69 7.01 -6.05
CA LEU A 34 -6.87 6.07 -6.81
C LEU A 34 -7.19 4.60 -6.50
N LEU A 35 -7.44 4.27 -5.22
CA LEU A 35 -7.87 2.93 -4.83
C LEU A 35 -9.23 2.57 -5.43
N SER A 36 -10.17 3.51 -5.49
CA SER A 36 -11.48 3.27 -6.12
C SER A 36 -11.35 3.02 -7.63
N ASN A 37 -10.45 3.75 -8.29
CA ASN A 37 -10.14 3.51 -9.71
C ASN A 37 -9.47 2.14 -9.93
N LEU A 38 -8.60 1.75 -9.00
CA LEU A 38 -7.95 0.44 -9.04
C LEU A 38 -8.96 -0.69 -8.84
N ASP A 39 -9.92 -0.56 -7.93
CA ASP A 39 -10.99 -1.54 -7.71
C ASP A 39 -11.84 -1.76 -8.97
N SER A 40 -12.23 -0.68 -9.66
CA SER A 40 -12.94 -0.77 -10.93
C SER A 40 -12.11 -1.49 -11.99
N THR A 41 -10.82 -1.16 -12.06
CA THR A 41 -9.87 -1.79 -13.00
C THR A 41 -9.73 -3.29 -12.74
N ILE A 42 -9.61 -3.68 -11.47
CA ILE A 42 -9.52 -5.10 -11.06
C ILE A 42 -10.78 -5.85 -11.48
N ALA A 43 -11.97 -5.24 -11.33
CA ALA A 43 -13.22 -5.86 -11.74
C ALA A 43 -13.26 -6.12 -13.25
N ASP A 44 -12.84 -5.15 -14.06
CA ASP A 44 -12.77 -5.29 -15.53
C ASP A 44 -11.76 -6.37 -15.95
N LEU A 45 -10.58 -6.39 -15.31
CA LEU A 45 -9.56 -7.41 -15.54
C LEU A 45 -10.04 -8.80 -15.15
N ALA A 46 -10.79 -8.94 -14.05
CA ALA A 46 -11.34 -10.22 -13.62
C ALA A 46 -12.36 -10.79 -14.62
N VAL A 47 -13.10 -9.92 -15.31
CA VAL A 47 -13.98 -10.32 -16.42
C VAL A 47 -13.14 -10.75 -17.62
N ALA A 48 -12.13 -9.96 -17.99
CA ALA A 48 -11.26 -10.25 -19.15
C ALA A 48 -10.43 -11.53 -18.97
N ALA A 49 -9.97 -11.81 -17.75
CA ALA A 49 -9.16 -12.98 -17.39
C ALA A 49 -9.82 -14.34 -17.69
N LYS A 50 -11.14 -14.36 -17.90
CA LYS A 50 -11.86 -15.56 -18.35
C LYS A 50 -11.50 -15.99 -19.77
N SER A 51 -11.00 -15.06 -20.58
CA SER A 51 -10.73 -15.25 -22.00
C SER A 51 -9.37 -14.71 -22.46
N ASP A 52 -8.69 -13.92 -21.64
CA ASP A 52 -7.42 -13.27 -21.97
C ASP A 52 -6.32 -13.62 -20.95
N PRO A 53 -5.28 -14.37 -21.35
CA PRO A 53 -4.12 -14.66 -20.51
C PRO A 53 -3.37 -13.41 -20.03
N LEU A 54 -3.37 -12.32 -20.80
CA LEU A 54 -2.70 -11.08 -20.42
C LEU A 54 -3.38 -10.44 -19.21
N ALA A 55 -4.71 -10.50 -19.13
CA ALA A 55 -5.46 -10.03 -17.97
C ALA A 55 -5.18 -10.87 -16.72
N VAL A 56 -4.90 -12.18 -16.87
CA VAL A 56 -4.46 -13.04 -15.77
C VAL A 56 -3.09 -12.60 -15.24
N GLU A 57 -2.14 -12.36 -16.14
CA GLU A 57 -0.79 -11.88 -15.79
C GLU A 57 -0.86 -10.52 -15.07
N GLN A 58 -1.67 -9.60 -15.58
CA GLN A 58 -1.90 -8.30 -14.96
C GLN A 58 -2.47 -8.39 -13.53
N LEU A 59 -3.45 -9.27 -13.30
CA LEU A 59 -3.99 -9.52 -11.95
C LEU A 59 -2.94 -10.15 -11.02
N GLN A 60 -2.09 -11.03 -11.54
CA GLN A 60 -0.99 -11.62 -10.75
C GLN A 60 0.03 -10.56 -10.34
N THR A 61 0.40 -9.66 -11.25
CA THR A 61 1.29 -8.52 -10.97
C THR A 61 0.71 -7.62 -9.88
N LEU A 62 -0.59 -7.27 -9.98
CA LEU A 62 -1.29 -6.49 -8.96
C LEU A 62 -1.30 -7.18 -7.60
N ASN A 63 -1.59 -8.49 -7.58
CA ASN A 63 -1.62 -9.24 -6.33
C ASN A 63 -0.23 -9.30 -5.68
N HIS A 64 0.83 -9.50 -6.48
CA HIS A 64 2.21 -9.49 -5.98
C HIS A 64 2.60 -8.11 -5.41
N TRP A 65 2.25 -7.04 -6.11
CA TRP A 65 2.47 -5.68 -5.63
C TRP A 65 1.74 -5.43 -4.31
N PHE A 66 0.46 -5.78 -4.22
CA PHE A 66 -0.34 -5.61 -3.01
C PHE A 66 0.26 -6.35 -1.81
N ASP A 67 0.67 -7.61 -2.00
CA ASP A 67 1.32 -8.41 -0.95
C ASP A 67 2.62 -7.76 -0.46
N LYS A 68 3.45 -7.27 -1.38
CA LYS A 68 4.71 -6.57 -1.05
C LYS A 68 4.44 -5.28 -0.27
N THR A 69 3.49 -4.46 -0.71
CA THR A 69 3.08 -3.22 -0.04
C THR A 69 2.54 -3.51 1.36
N ARG A 70 1.71 -4.54 1.51
CA ARG A 70 1.20 -4.99 2.81
C ARG A 70 2.33 -5.40 3.76
N GLN A 71 3.30 -6.18 3.28
CA GLN A 71 4.46 -6.57 4.09
C GLN A 71 5.29 -5.36 4.54
N HIS A 72 5.46 -4.37 3.67
CA HIS A 72 6.16 -3.13 4.01
C HIS A 72 5.44 -2.36 5.13
N ILE A 73 4.12 -2.15 5.02
CA ILE A 73 3.32 -1.49 6.05
C ILE A 73 3.41 -2.22 7.40
N LEU A 74 3.32 -3.55 7.40
CA LEU A 74 3.44 -4.35 8.63
C LEU A 74 4.83 -4.22 9.27
N SER A 75 5.88 -4.14 8.46
CA SER A 75 7.25 -3.91 8.92
C SER A 75 7.40 -2.53 9.58
N GLU A 76 6.94 -1.47 8.93
CA GLU A 76 7.00 -0.10 9.47
C GLU A 76 6.16 0.04 10.75
N HIS A 77 4.95 -0.53 10.79
CA HIS A 77 4.14 -0.58 12.00
C HIS A 77 4.89 -1.25 13.17
N THR A 78 5.57 -2.37 12.90
CA THR A 78 6.35 -3.08 13.92
C THR A 78 7.51 -2.24 14.46
N LYS A 79 8.20 -1.48 13.58
CA LYS A 79 9.26 -0.54 13.98
C LYS A 79 8.70 0.58 14.86
N VAL A 80 7.60 1.21 14.46
CA VAL A 80 6.95 2.27 15.24
C VAL A 80 6.55 1.77 16.62
N VAL A 81 5.92 0.60 16.70
CA VAL A 81 5.53 -0.02 17.99
C VAL A 81 6.75 -0.31 18.87
N THR A 82 7.85 -0.78 18.29
CA THR A 82 9.10 -1.04 19.01
C THR A 82 9.70 0.24 19.56
N ASN A 83 9.83 1.27 18.72
CA ASN A 83 10.36 2.58 19.12
C ASN A 83 9.52 3.21 20.25
N LEU A 84 8.18 3.09 20.18
CA LEU A 84 7.29 3.59 21.24
C LEU A 84 7.47 2.86 22.57
N LYS A 85 7.69 1.54 22.54
CA LYS A 85 7.98 0.74 23.75
C LYS A 85 9.31 1.13 24.38
N GLU A 86 10.34 1.33 23.56
CA GLU A 86 11.66 1.79 24.01
C GLU A 86 11.57 3.20 24.62
N LEU A 87 10.89 4.12 23.95
CA LEU A 87 10.68 5.48 24.45
C LEU A 87 9.92 5.50 25.79
N HIS A 88 8.88 4.67 25.92
CA HIS A 88 8.12 4.53 27.17
C HIS A 88 9.01 4.00 28.30
N THR A 89 9.80 2.97 28.02
CA THR A 89 10.73 2.35 28.98
C THR A 89 11.79 3.36 29.43
N GLY A 90 12.40 4.08 28.48
CA GLY A 90 13.36 5.16 28.75
C GLY A 90 12.77 6.26 29.62
N ARG A 91 11.55 6.73 29.30
CA ARG A 91 10.84 7.73 30.12
C ARG A 91 10.61 7.26 31.55
N LYS A 92 10.18 6.00 31.75
CA LYS A 92 9.97 5.42 33.08
C LYS A 92 11.27 5.36 33.87
N ALA A 93 12.37 4.93 33.25
CA ALA A 93 13.69 4.89 33.89
C ALA A 93 14.18 6.28 34.30
N SER A 94 14.06 7.29 33.42
CA SER A 94 14.43 8.67 33.72
C SER A 94 13.59 9.29 34.83
N HIS A 95 12.28 8.99 34.89
CA HIS A 95 11.40 9.45 35.95
C HIS A 95 11.82 8.88 37.31
N ASN A 96 12.05 7.58 37.38
CA ASN A 96 12.49 6.90 38.60
C ASN A 96 13.85 7.43 39.09
N TYR A 97 14.79 7.71 38.17
CA TYR A 97 16.07 8.30 38.54
C TYR A 97 15.90 9.66 39.22
N ARG A 98 15.08 10.55 38.63
CA ARG A 98 14.83 11.90 39.17
C ARG A 98 14.08 11.92 40.49
N GLN A 99 13.30 10.88 40.81
CA GLN A 99 12.58 10.78 42.09
C GLN A 99 13.44 10.23 43.23
N ASN A 100 14.53 9.52 42.90
CA ASN A 100 15.43 8.88 43.86
C ASN A 100 16.75 9.65 44.06
N THR A 101 16.87 10.84 43.48
CA THR A 101 17.97 11.82 43.68
C THR A 101 17.41 13.09 44.30
#